data_AF-A0A1S2PW65-F1
#
_entry.id   AF-A0A1S2PW65-F1
#
_cell.length_a   1.000
_cell.length_b   1.000
_cell.length_c   1.000
_cell.angle_alpha   90.00
_cell.angle_beta   90.00
_cell.angle_gamma   90.00
#
_symmetry.space_group_name_H-M   'P 1'
#
loop_
_entity.id
_entity.type
_entity.pdbx_description
1 polymer ?
#
loop_
_entity_poly.entity_id
_entity_poly.type
_entity_poly.pdbx_seq_one_letter_code
_entity_poly.pdbx_strand_id
1 'polypeptide(L)'
;MVRPLPARHPVGFRRDGRPIYPILGASSEDEANDQLGDAGDDSPEPQVTVTQDRLGKLLTREKAQGERAAIKRLLATLGFDTPKALAEFVTAQREAEQAALTDVERREQAAADRELQAVRREELAAERERAALRRGALVALGASGEDLTDAERLLISDADADETQIQAAAEALRARRPELFGEIRTPPVPAAPAGAPAGRAPTRTAPPPRPGAAGLEMARRRGLVTESGDAR
;
A
#
# COMPACT_ATOMS: atom_id res chain seq x y z
N MET A 1 33.04 -61.77 50.20
CA MET A 1 33.92 -62.53 51.10
C MET A 1 34.09 -61.71 52.38
N VAL A 2 33.50 -62.11 53.50
CA VAL A 2 33.57 -61.36 54.76
C VAL A 2 34.87 -61.78 55.46
N ARG A 3 35.78 -60.83 55.70
CA ARG A 3 37.02 -61.09 56.47
C ARG A 3 36.63 -61.51 57.90
N PRO A 4 37.16 -62.62 58.43
CA PRO A 4 36.94 -62.98 59.82
C PRO A 4 37.57 -61.91 60.72
N LEU A 5 36.80 -61.42 61.70
CA LEU A 5 37.30 -60.46 62.69
C LEU A 5 38.36 -61.14 63.57
N PRO A 6 39.46 -60.43 63.94
CA PRO A 6 40.49 -60.99 64.80
C PRO A 6 39.93 -61.34 66.19
N ALA A 7 40.48 -62.40 66.80
CA ALA A 7 40.13 -62.82 68.14
C ALA A 7 40.44 -61.69 69.14
N ARG A 8 39.44 -61.27 69.93
CA ARG A 8 39.59 -60.16 70.88
C ARG A 8 40.11 -60.68 72.22
N HIS A 9 41.29 -60.20 72.63
CA HIS A 9 41.75 -60.35 74.00
C HIS A 9 41.14 -59.23 74.88
N PRO A 10 40.68 -59.54 76.11
CA PRO A 10 40.17 -58.52 77.01
C PRO A 10 41.32 -57.61 77.46
N VAL A 11 41.07 -56.30 77.48
CA VAL A 11 42.06 -55.29 77.94
C VAL A 11 42.17 -55.29 79.47
N GLY A 12 41.16 -55.83 80.16
CA GLY A 12 41.15 -55.99 81.61
C GLY A 12 39.86 -56.62 82.10
N PHE A 13 39.68 -56.70 83.41
CA PHE A 13 38.48 -57.21 84.06
C PHE A 13 37.90 -56.17 85.01
N ARG A 14 36.57 -56.10 85.08
CA ARG A 14 35.86 -55.29 86.09
C ARG A 14 36.06 -55.90 87.48
N ARG A 15 35.75 -55.14 88.53
CA ARG A 15 35.74 -55.65 89.93
C ARG A 15 34.84 -56.88 90.12
N ASP A 16 33.82 -57.03 89.28
CA ASP A 16 32.90 -58.18 89.28
C ASP A 16 33.40 -59.37 88.41
N GLY A 17 34.66 -59.35 87.96
CA GLY A 17 35.29 -60.43 87.19
C GLY A 17 34.90 -60.53 85.71
N ARG A 18 34.09 -59.59 85.19
CA ARG A 18 33.69 -59.59 83.76
C ARG A 18 34.77 -58.96 82.88
N PRO A 19 35.12 -59.58 81.73
CA PRO A 19 36.13 -59.04 80.81
C PRO A 19 35.65 -57.74 80.14
N ILE A 20 36.57 -56.79 80.01
CA ILE A 20 36.39 -55.52 79.30
C ILE A 20 37.01 -55.69 77.91
N TYR A 21 36.17 -55.68 76.87
CA TYR A 21 36.62 -55.72 75.49
C TYR A 21 36.83 -54.30 74.95
N PRO A 22 37.84 -54.07 74.11
CA PRO A 22 38.05 -52.77 73.50
C PRO A 22 36.89 -52.46 72.55
N ILE A 23 36.47 -51.19 72.53
CA ILE A 23 35.49 -50.67 71.57
C ILE A 23 36.16 -50.63 70.20
N LEU A 24 35.47 -51.13 69.16
CA LEU A 24 35.94 -51.10 67.77
C LEU A 24 36.30 -49.65 67.39
N GLY A 25 37.55 -49.42 66.98
CA GLY A 25 38.08 -48.11 66.56
C GLY A 25 38.78 -47.29 67.65
N ALA A 26 38.94 -47.80 68.87
CA ALA A 26 39.64 -47.10 69.98
C ALA A 26 40.93 -47.81 70.43
N SER A 27 41.48 -48.69 69.59
CA SER A 27 42.75 -49.38 69.85
C SER A 27 43.92 -48.40 69.68
N SER A 28 44.92 -48.47 70.56
CA SER A 28 46.17 -47.69 70.45
C SER A 28 47.04 -48.11 69.26
N GLU A 29 46.73 -49.25 68.63
CA GLU A 29 47.39 -49.75 67.42
C GLU A 29 46.59 -49.44 66.13
N ASP A 30 45.50 -48.70 66.23
CA ASP A 30 44.64 -48.34 65.09
C ASP A 30 45.12 -47.02 64.47
N GLU A 31 45.67 -47.06 63.24
CA GLU A 31 46.19 -45.88 62.51
C GLU A 31 45.12 -44.79 62.30
N ALA A 32 43.84 -45.10 62.46
CA ALA A 32 42.75 -44.13 62.42
C ALA A 32 42.72 -43.17 63.62
N ASN A 33 43.39 -43.51 64.73
CA ASN A 33 43.51 -42.64 65.91
C ASN A 33 44.61 -41.56 65.73
N ASP A 34 45.61 -41.79 64.86
CA ASP A 34 46.67 -40.82 64.56
C ASP A 34 46.18 -39.63 63.72
N GLN A 35 44.96 -39.68 63.16
CA GLN A 35 44.31 -38.52 62.53
C GLN A 35 43.54 -37.62 63.52
N LEU A 36 43.55 -37.97 64.81
CA LEU A 36 42.90 -37.22 65.90
C LEU A 36 43.84 -37.03 67.11
N GLY A 37 45.14 -36.84 66.86
CA GLY A 37 46.03 -36.09 67.76
C GLY A 37 46.32 -34.72 67.13
N ASP A 38 46.53 -33.62 67.82
CA ASP A 38 46.69 -33.34 69.24
C ASP A 38 46.75 -31.81 69.31
N ALA A 39 45.99 -31.21 70.23
CA ALA A 39 46.28 -29.91 70.83
C ALA A 39 45.28 -29.68 71.97
N GLY A 40 45.38 -30.51 73.02
CA GLY A 40 45.07 -30.03 74.36
C GLY A 40 46.29 -29.27 74.89
N ASP A 41 46.35 -27.97 74.60
CA ASP A 41 47.35 -27.05 75.16
C ASP A 41 46.62 -25.82 75.74
N ASP A 42 47.01 -25.42 76.94
CA ASP A 42 46.54 -24.24 77.68
C ASP A 42 46.92 -22.96 76.91
N SER A 43 46.13 -22.60 75.89
CA SER A 43 46.33 -21.41 75.07
C SER A 43 45.07 -20.53 75.06
N PRO A 44 45.21 -19.19 75.14
CA PRO A 44 44.09 -18.27 75.26
C PRO A 44 43.16 -18.43 74.04
N GLU A 45 41.85 -18.19 74.23
CA GLU A 45 40.85 -18.18 73.15
C GLU A 45 41.48 -17.68 71.84
N PRO A 46 41.38 -18.42 70.71
CA PRO A 46 41.93 -17.94 69.47
C PRO A 46 41.18 -16.65 69.13
N GLN A 47 41.78 -15.51 69.46
CA GLN A 47 41.38 -14.22 68.98
C GLN A 47 41.56 -14.31 67.47
N VAL A 48 40.47 -14.63 66.77
CA VAL A 48 40.41 -14.63 65.32
C VAL A 48 40.60 -13.17 64.91
N THR A 49 41.86 -12.78 64.72
CA THR A 49 42.23 -11.48 64.19
C THR A 49 41.77 -11.46 62.74
N VAL A 50 40.59 -10.90 62.53
CA VAL A 50 40.01 -10.75 61.20
C VAL A 50 40.84 -9.70 60.47
N THR A 51 41.72 -10.16 59.58
CA THR A 51 42.49 -9.26 58.73
C THR A 51 41.56 -8.53 57.76
N GLN A 52 41.94 -7.31 57.36
CA GLN A 52 41.16 -6.49 56.43
C GLN A 52 40.88 -7.22 55.10
N ASP A 53 41.83 -8.04 54.63
CA ASP A 53 41.67 -8.88 53.44
C ASP A 53 40.60 -9.98 53.63
N ARG A 54 40.48 -10.55 54.84
CA ARG A 54 39.47 -11.56 55.15
C ARG A 54 38.07 -10.92 55.20
N LEU A 55 37.95 -9.72 55.76
CA LEU A 55 36.72 -8.91 55.72
C LEU A 55 36.30 -8.57 54.29
N GLY A 56 37.24 -8.13 53.44
CA GLY A 56 36.96 -7.85 52.02
C GLY A 56 36.41 -9.08 51.28
N LYS A 57 36.98 -10.26 51.54
CA LYS A 57 36.51 -11.54 50.95
C LYS A 57 35.13 -11.96 51.45
N LEU A 58 34.79 -11.67 52.71
CA LEU A 58 33.47 -11.96 53.27
C LEU A 58 32.41 -11.01 52.68
N LEU A 59 32.69 -9.71 52.65
CA LEU A 59 31.76 -8.70 52.10
C LEU A 59 31.49 -8.92 50.61
N THR A 60 32.49 -9.30 49.82
CA THR A 60 32.30 -9.62 48.40
C THR A 60 31.44 -10.87 48.19
N ARG A 61 31.61 -11.90 49.03
CA ARG A 61 30.76 -13.09 49.01
C ARG A 61 29.32 -12.78 49.44
N GLU A 62 29.14 -11.98 50.47
CA GLU A 62 27.82 -11.55 50.96
C GLU A 62 27.08 -10.73 49.91
N LYS A 63 27.76 -9.77 49.27
CA LYS A 63 27.20 -9.00 48.13
C LYS A 63 26.80 -9.91 46.98
N ALA A 64 27.68 -10.83 46.57
CA ALA A 64 27.39 -11.78 45.50
C ALA A 64 26.20 -12.71 45.84
N GLN A 65 26.02 -13.08 47.11
CA GLN A 65 24.86 -13.85 47.56
C GLN A 65 23.58 -13.01 47.56
N GLY A 66 23.65 -11.75 48.00
CA GLY A 66 22.54 -10.81 47.96
C GLY A 66 22.05 -10.54 46.53
N GLU A 67 22.98 -10.33 45.60
CA GLU A 67 22.68 -10.16 44.17
C GLU A 67 21.97 -11.39 43.59
N ARG A 68 22.50 -12.60 43.85
CA ARG A 68 21.87 -13.85 43.40
C ARG A 68 20.47 -14.05 43.99
N ALA A 69 20.28 -13.71 45.27
CA ALA A 69 18.98 -13.79 45.92
C ALA A 69 17.99 -12.78 45.34
N ALA A 70 18.43 -11.56 45.03
CA ALA A 70 17.61 -10.54 44.37
C ALA A 70 17.20 -10.98 42.96
N ILE A 71 18.14 -11.48 42.15
CA ILE A 71 17.87 -12.02 40.81
C ILE A 71 16.87 -13.17 40.89
N LYS A 72 17.05 -14.11 41.82
CA LYS A 72 16.13 -15.24 42.01
C LYS A 72 14.71 -14.79 42.40
N ARG A 73 14.58 -13.80 43.29
CA ARG A 73 13.28 -13.22 43.65
C ARG A 73 12.63 -12.55 42.46
N LEU A 74 13.38 -11.76 41.69
CA LEU A 74 12.88 -11.07 40.51
C LEU A 74 12.39 -12.07 39.45
N LEU A 75 13.16 -13.12 39.18
CA LEU A 75 12.77 -14.20 38.27
C LEU A 75 11.49 -14.90 38.75
N ALA A 76 11.38 -15.21 40.05
CA ALA A 76 10.17 -15.80 40.62
C ALA A 76 8.95 -14.87 40.50
N THR A 77 9.10 -13.56 40.75
CA THR A 77 8.01 -12.57 40.57
C THR A 77 7.55 -12.50 39.12
N LEU A 78 8.47 -12.63 38.17
CA LEU A 78 8.17 -12.66 36.74
C LEU A 78 7.71 -14.04 36.24
N GLY A 79 7.69 -15.07 37.09
CA GLY A 79 7.27 -16.43 36.73
C GLY A 79 8.30 -17.24 35.95
N PHE A 80 9.59 -16.85 35.97
CA PHE A 80 10.66 -17.59 35.32
C PHE A 80 11.48 -18.39 36.34
N ASP A 81 11.71 -19.67 36.05
CA ASP A 81 12.53 -20.53 36.92
C ASP A 81 14.03 -20.26 36.78
N THR A 82 14.46 -19.77 35.63
CA THR A 82 15.88 -19.51 35.32
C THR A 82 16.06 -18.22 34.54
N PRO A 83 17.21 -17.53 34.67
CA PRO A 83 17.52 -16.35 33.87
C PRO A 83 17.62 -16.68 32.37
N LYS A 84 17.96 -17.94 32.05
CA LYS A 84 18.00 -18.43 30.67
C LYS A 84 16.61 -18.44 30.04
N ALA A 85 15.59 -18.89 30.76
CA ALA A 85 14.20 -18.89 30.28
C ALA A 85 13.68 -17.46 30.02
N LEU A 86 14.04 -16.49 30.86
CA LEU A 86 13.73 -15.08 30.62
C LEU A 86 14.39 -14.56 29.34
N ALA A 87 15.67 -14.90 29.13
CA ALA A 87 16.39 -14.48 27.93
C ALA A 87 15.78 -15.09 26.66
N GLU A 88 15.47 -16.39 26.67
CA GLU A 88 14.82 -17.10 25.57
C GLU A 88 13.43 -16.54 25.24
N PHE A 89 12.65 -16.18 26.27
CA PHE A 89 11.34 -15.55 26.08
C PHE A 89 11.47 -14.18 25.41
N VAL A 90 12.40 -13.33 25.89
CA VAL A 90 12.61 -12.00 25.30
C VAL A 90 13.11 -12.10 23.87
N THR A 91 13.99 -13.05 23.54
CA THR A 91 14.43 -13.26 22.14
C THR A 91 13.29 -13.75 21.27
N ALA A 92 12.52 -14.75 21.72
CA ALA A 92 11.38 -15.27 20.98
C ALA A 92 10.30 -14.20 20.76
N GLN A 93 10.05 -13.35 21.76
CA GLN A 93 9.10 -12.25 21.61
C GLN A 93 9.58 -11.21 20.60
N ARG A 94 10.87 -10.84 20.62
CA ARG A 94 11.44 -9.92 19.62
C ARG A 94 11.38 -10.49 18.21
N GLU A 95 11.67 -11.78 18.05
CA GLU A 95 11.56 -12.47 16.76
C GLU A 95 10.11 -12.52 16.27
N ALA A 96 9.15 -12.78 17.17
CA ALA A 96 7.73 -12.78 16.84
C ALA A 96 7.23 -11.38 16.45
N GLU A 97 7.66 -10.34 17.16
CA GLU A 97 7.34 -8.94 16.83
C GLU A 97 7.95 -8.53 15.49
N GLN A 98 9.21 -8.89 15.23
CA GLN A 98 9.86 -8.65 13.94
C GLN A 98 9.15 -9.39 12.80
N ALA A 99 8.81 -10.67 13.00
CA ALA A 99 8.07 -11.46 12.03
C ALA A 99 6.67 -10.84 11.77
N ALA A 100 5.98 -10.41 12.82
CA ALA A 100 4.68 -9.75 12.70
C ALA A 100 4.78 -8.44 11.93
N LEU A 101 5.80 -7.62 12.18
CA LEU A 101 6.06 -6.40 11.40
C LEU A 101 6.28 -6.73 9.93
N THR A 102 7.11 -7.73 9.61
CA THR A 102 7.35 -8.13 8.20
C THR A 102 6.10 -8.71 7.50
N ASP A 103 5.20 -9.36 8.24
CA ASP A 103 3.94 -9.87 7.70
C ASP A 103 2.93 -8.75 7.46
N VAL A 104 2.91 -7.73 8.33
CA VAL A 104 2.10 -6.52 8.14
C VAL A 104 2.59 -5.75 6.91
N GLU A 105 3.89 -5.51 6.79
CA GLU A 105 4.49 -4.85 5.61
C GLU A 105 4.15 -5.60 4.31
N ARG A 106 4.20 -6.94 4.32
CA ARG A 106 3.81 -7.75 3.16
C ARG A 106 2.33 -7.58 2.80
N ARG A 107 1.45 -7.46 3.80
CA ARG A 107 0.01 -7.23 3.58
C ARG A 107 -0.26 -5.83 3.04
N GLU A 108 0.44 -4.82 3.54
CA GLU A 108 0.34 -3.44 3.06
C GLU A 108 0.82 -3.33 1.61
N GLN A 109 1.96 -3.93 1.27
CA GLN A 109 2.44 -3.99 -0.12
C GLN A 109 1.43 -4.68 -1.04
N ALA A 110 0.88 -5.83 -0.61
CA ALA A 110 -0.13 -6.54 -1.39
C ALA A 110 -1.45 -5.75 -1.53
N ALA A 111 -1.81 -4.90 -0.55
CA ALA A 111 -2.95 -4.01 -0.66
C ALA A 111 -2.68 -2.87 -1.65
N ALA A 112 -1.52 -2.22 -1.54
CA ALA A 112 -1.11 -1.17 -2.46
C ALA A 112 -1.03 -1.66 -3.92
N ASP A 113 -0.49 -2.86 -4.14
CA ASP A 113 -0.45 -3.46 -5.49
C ASP A 113 -1.85 -3.73 -6.05
N ARG A 114 -2.80 -4.15 -5.21
CA ARG A 114 -4.20 -4.36 -5.62
C ARG A 114 -4.89 -3.04 -5.94
N GLU A 115 -4.63 -1.99 -5.17
CA GLU A 115 -5.15 -0.65 -5.43
C GLU A 115 -4.60 -0.11 -6.76
N LEU A 116 -3.30 -0.22 -7.00
CA LEU A 116 -2.69 0.17 -8.28
C LEU A 116 -3.27 -0.61 -9.46
N GLN A 117 -3.52 -1.91 -9.29
CA GLN A 117 -4.17 -2.71 -10.33
C GLN A 117 -5.63 -2.31 -10.56
N ALA A 118 -6.36 -1.94 -9.50
CA ALA A 118 -7.72 -1.45 -9.60
C ALA A 118 -7.77 -0.11 -10.36
N VAL A 119 -6.92 0.85 -9.97
CA VAL A 119 -6.80 2.15 -10.64
C VAL A 119 -6.49 1.97 -12.12
N ARG A 120 -5.51 1.12 -12.48
CA ARG A 120 -5.20 0.84 -13.90
C ARG A 120 -6.37 0.25 -14.67
N ARG A 121 -7.19 -0.60 -14.02
CA ARG A 121 -8.37 -1.18 -14.67
C ARG A 121 -9.46 -0.14 -14.88
N GLU A 122 -9.65 0.77 -13.92
CA GLU A 122 -10.58 1.88 -14.03
C GLU A 122 -10.15 2.88 -15.10
N GLU A 123 -8.87 3.23 -15.16
CA GLU A 123 -8.30 4.09 -16.22
C GLU A 123 -8.53 3.49 -17.61
N LEU A 124 -8.20 2.20 -17.80
CA LEU A 124 -8.44 1.51 -19.07
C LEU A 124 -9.93 1.41 -19.42
N ALA A 125 -10.82 1.27 -18.42
CA ALA A 125 -12.26 1.26 -18.64
C ALA A 125 -12.77 2.66 -19.06
N ALA A 126 -12.31 3.71 -18.37
CA ALA A 126 -12.64 5.09 -18.69
C ALA A 126 -12.15 5.48 -20.09
N GLU A 127 -10.94 5.08 -20.49
CA GLU A 127 -10.42 5.30 -21.84
C GLU A 127 -11.28 4.61 -22.91
N ARG A 128 -11.71 3.36 -22.65
CA ARG A 128 -12.59 2.61 -23.57
C ARG A 128 -13.96 3.26 -23.69
N GLU A 129 -14.53 3.73 -22.59
CA GLU A 129 -15.80 4.45 -22.59
C GLU A 129 -15.69 5.76 -23.39
N ARG A 130 -14.66 6.57 -23.14
CA ARG A 130 -14.38 7.80 -23.91
C ARG A 130 -14.19 7.53 -25.40
N ALA A 131 -13.48 6.45 -25.75
CA ALA A 131 -13.32 6.04 -27.15
C ALA A 131 -14.67 5.64 -27.77
N ALA A 132 -15.52 4.92 -27.02
CA ALA A 132 -16.86 4.55 -27.47
C ALA A 132 -17.77 5.76 -27.67
N LEU A 133 -17.74 6.76 -26.78
CA LEU A 133 -18.51 8.00 -26.92
C LEU A 133 -18.09 8.79 -28.17
N ARG A 134 -16.78 8.96 -28.39
CA ARG A 134 -16.26 9.63 -29.60
C ARG A 134 -16.69 8.93 -30.88
N ARG A 135 -16.60 7.60 -30.90
CA ARG A 135 -17.08 6.77 -32.01
C ARG A 135 -18.59 6.92 -32.22
N GLY A 136 -19.36 6.85 -31.14
CA GLY A 136 -20.81 7.02 -31.18
C GLY A 136 -21.23 8.35 -31.81
N ALA A 137 -20.60 9.44 -31.40
CA ALA A 137 -20.87 10.77 -31.96
C ALA A 137 -20.56 10.88 -33.46
N LEU A 138 -19.42 10.33 -33.90
CA LEU A 138 -19.03 10.34 -35.32
C LEU A 138 -19.95 9.46 -36.18
N VAL A 139 -20.30 8.27 -35.69
CA VAL A 139 -21.23 7.36 -36.38
C VAL A 139 -22.63 7.97 -36.45
N ALA A 140 -23.11 8.63 -35.40
CA ALA A 140 -24.40 9.32 -35.39
C ALA A 140 -24.48 10.44 -36.44
N LEU A 141 -23.34 11.05 -36.79
CA LEU A 141 -23.23 12.07 -37.84
C LEU A 141 -23.04 11.47 -39.25
N GLY A 142 -22.92 10.15 -39.37
CA GLY A 142 -22.84 9.44 -40.66
C GLY A 142 -21.44 8.97 -41.05
N ALA A 143 -20.42 9.12 -40.21
CA ALA A 143 -19.09 8.57 -40.51
C ALA A 143 -19.11 7.03 -40.45
N SER A 144 -18.49 6.37 -41.43
CA SER A 144 -18.47 4.90 -41.51
C SER A 144 -17.18 4.40 -42.16
N GLY A 145 -16.85 3.12 -41.96
CA GLY A 145 -15.71 2.47 -42.62
C GLY A 145 -14.37 3.16 -42.36
N GLU A 146 -13.60 3.39 -43.42
CA GLU A 146 -12.30 4.09 -43.35
C GLU A 146 -12.46 5.56 -42.95
N ASP A 147 -13.53 6.22 -43.40
CA ASP A 147 -13.82 7.62 -43.06
C ASP A 147 -14.08 7.82 -41.56
N LEU A 148 -14.65 6.82 -40.87
CA LEU A 148 -14.78 6.84 -39.41
C LEU A 148 -13.40 6.84 -38.73
N THR A 149 -12.47 6.01 -39.21
CA THR A 149 -11.13 5.93 -38.63
C THR A 149 -10.33 7.21 -38.86
N ASP A 150 -10.52 7.85 -40.02
CA ASP A 150 -9.89 9.14 -40.31
C ASP A 150 -10.56 10.28 -39.56
N ALA A 151 -11.88 10.26 -39.38
CA ALA A 151 -12.60 11.20 -38.53
C ALA A 151 -12.18 11.10 -37.06
N GLU A 152 -11.95 9.89 -36.52
CA GLU A 152 -11.41 9.67 -35.17
C GLU A 152 -10.03 10.32 -34.99
N ARG A 153 -9.15 10.24 -36.00
CA ARG A 153 -7.80 10.83 -35.97
C ARG A 153 -7.83 12.36 -36.07
N LEU A 154 -8.82 12.91 -36.75
CA LEU A 154 -8.95 14.34 -37.03
C LEU A 154 -9.83 15.08 -36.01
N LEU A 155 -10.55 14.34 -35.16
CA LEU A 155 -11.37 14.89 -34.09
C LEU A 155 -10.47 15.52 -33.03
N ILE A 156 -10.47 16.85 -32.98
CA ILE A 156 -9.76 17.61 -31.96
C ILE A 156 -10.74 17.81 -30.80
N SER A 157 -10.52 17.08 -29.72
CA SER A 157 -11.23 17.25 -28.46
C SER A 157 -10.25 17.14 -27.30
N ASP A 158 -10.54 17.84 -26.20
CA ASP A 158 -9.79 17.69 -24.96
C ASP A 158 -9.95 16.28 -24.39
N ALA A 159 -8.97 15.82 -23.61
CA ALA A 159 -8.96 14.47 -23.06
C ALA A 159 -10.14 14.20 -22.10
N ASP A 160 -10.65 15.26 -21.46
CA ASP A 160 -11.77 15.25 -20.52
C ASP A 160 -13.01 15.96 -21.12
N ALA A 161 -13.15 15.97 -22.45
CA ALA A 161 -14.30 16.58 -23.09
C ALA A 161 -15.58 15.79 -22.79
N ASP A 162 -16.62 16.49 -22.34
CA ASP A 162 -17.95 15.91 -22.10
C ASP A 162 -18.65 15.53 -23.42
N GLU A 163 -19.70 14.70 -23.36
CA GLU A 163 -20.44 14.23 -24.53
C GLU A 163 -20.91 15.38 -25.46
N THR A 164 -21.38 16.49 -24.88
CA THR A 164 -21.82 17.67 -25.63
C THR A 164 -20.67 18.36 -26.37
N GLN A 165 -19.47 18.38 -25.78
CA GLN A 165 -18.28 18.97 -26.37
C GLN A 165 -17.73 18.10 -27.49
N ILE A 166 -17.75 16.77 -27.29
CA ILE A 166 -17.42 15.78 -28.33
C ILE A 166 -18.35 15.95 -29.54
N GLN A 167 -19.65 16.11 -29.29
CA GLN A 167 -20.63 16.32 -30.34
C GLN A 167 -20.39 17.64 -31.10
N ALA A 168 -20.16 18.74 -30.40
CA ALA A 168 -19.83 20.02 -31.03
C ALA A 168 -18.53 19.96 -31.85
N ALA A 169 -17.51 19.27 -31.35
CA ALA A 169 -16.26 19.07 -32.09
C ALA A 169 -16.46 18.21 -33.35
N ALA A 170 -17.31 17.19 -33.27
CA ALA A 170 -17.66 16.33 -34.40
C ALA A 170 -18.48 17.10 -35.46
N GLU A 171 -19.41 17.96 -35.05
CA GLU A 171 -20.14 18.87 -35.95
C GLU A 171 -19.20 19.88 -36.63
N ALA A 172 -18.26 20.46 -35.87
CA ALA A 172 -17.25 21.35 -36.42
C ALA A 172 -16.30 20.62 -37.40
N LEU A 173 -16.03 19.32 -37.18
CA LEU A 173 -15.28 18.50 -38.13
C LEU A 173 -16.10 18.24 -39.41
N ARG A 174 -17.39 17.89 -39.29
CA ARG A 174 -18.31 17.73 -40.44
C ARG A 174 -18.43 18.99 -41.28
N ALA A 175 -18.53 20.16 -40.64
CA ALA A 175 -18.56 21.44 -41.34
C ALA A 175 -17.30 21.70 -42.20
N ARG A 176 -16.14 21.24 -41.72
CA ARG A 176 -14.84 21.37 -42.40
C ARG A 176 -14.60 20.29 -43.45
N ARG A 177 -15.08 19.07 -43.21
CA ARG A 177 -14.83 17.88 -44.04
C ARG A 177 -16.12 17.05 -44.19
N PRO A 178 -17.08 17.51 -45.00
CA PRO A 178 -18.37 16.83 -45.19
C PRO A 178 -18.20 15.45 -45.85
N GLU A 179 -17.16 15.28 -46.67
CA GLU A 179 -16.86 14.04 -47.38
C GLU A 179 -16.62 12.85 -46.42
N LEU A 180 -16.09 13.09 -45.21
CA LEU A 180 -15.89 12.05 -44.18
C LEU A 180 -17.20 11.51 -43.58
N PHE A 181 -18.32 12.17 -43.87
CA PHE A 181 -19.66 11.82 -43.37
C PHE A 181 -20.59 11.41 -44.52
N GLY A 182 -20.03 11.11 -45.70
CA GLY A 182 -20.80 10.74 -46.90
C GLY A 182 -21.53 11.90 -47.56
N GLU A 183 -21.29 13.15 -47.13
CA GLU A 183 -21.86 14.34 -47.75
C GLU A 183 -20.96 14.85 -48.88
N ILE A 184 -21.28 14.45 -50.10
CA ILE A 184 -20.64 15.02 -51.29
C ILE A 184 -21.17 16.44 -51.46
N ARG A 185 -20.36 17.46 -51.14
CA ARG A 185 -20.69 18.83 -51.53
C ARG A 185 -20.43 18.95 -53.03
N THR A 186 -21.48 18.81 -53.84
CA THR A 186 -21.44 19.32 -55.21
C THR A 186 -21.13 20.81 -55.13
N PRO A 187 -19.95 21.29 -55.58
CA PRO A 187 -19.70 22.72 -55.62
C PRO A 187 -20.76 23.34 -56.53
N PRO A 188 -21.31 24.53 -56.20
CA PRO A 188 -22.16 25.23 -57.13
C PRO A 188 -21.32 25.49 -58.38
N VAL A 189 -21.59 24.74 -59.44
CA VAL A 189 -21.00 24.98 -60.75
C VAL A 189 -21.39 26.42 -61.08
N PRO A 190 -20.44 27.36 -61.23
CA PRO A 190 -20.81 28.70 -61.65
C PRO A 190 -21.54 28.53 -62.98
N ALA A 191 -22.76 29.08 -63.07
CA ALA A 191 -23.52 29.07 -64.31
C ALA A 191 -22.55 29.53 -65.41
N ALA A 192 -22.26 28.64 -66.36
CA ALA A 192 -21.36 28.96 -67.45
C ALA A 192 -21.83 30.29 -68.05
N PRO A 193 -20.93 31.26 -68.31
CA PRO A 193 -21.31 32.50 -68.96
C PRO A 193 -22.07 32.09 -70.23
N ALA A 194 -23.32 32.53 -70.31
CA ALA A 194 -24.24 32.14 -71.37
C ALA A 194 -23.68 32.60 -72.72
N GLY A 195 -22.85 31.76 -73.33
CA GLY A 195 -22.52 31.81 -74.74
C GLY A 195 -23.80 31.44 -75.48
N ALA A 196 -24.57 32.47 -75.81
CA ALA A 196 -25.79 32.33 -76.58
C ALA A 196 -25.49 31.61 -77.91
N PRO A 197 -26.18 30.50 -78.25
CA PRO A 197 -26.23 30.08 -79.63
C PRO A 197 -27.02 31.15 -80.40
N ALA A 198 -26.34 31.80 -81.35
CA ALA A 198 -26.98 32.67 -82.32
C ALA A 198 -28.13 31.90 -83.00
N GLY A 199 -29.35 32.43 -82.86
CA GLY A 199 -30.50 31.95 -83.63
C GLY A 199 -31.68 31.47 -82.78
N ARG A 200 -32.39 32.39 -82.13
CA ARG A 200 -33.82 32.17 -81.84
C ARG A 200 -34.59 33.48 -82.04
N ALA A 201 -35.54 33.44 -82.97
CA ALA A 201 -36.41 34.57 -83.32
C ALA A 201 -37.20 35.09 -82.09
N PRO A 202 -37.46 36.40 -81.98
CA PRO A 202 -38.18 36.94 -80.84
C PRO A 202 -39.66 36.51 -80.85
N THR A 203 -40.06 35.81 -79.79
CA THR A 203 -41.46 35.59 -79.42
C THR A 203 -42.12 36.94 -79.10
N ARG A 204 -42.98 37.39 -80.01
CA ARG A 204 -43.88 38.54 -79.84
C ARG A 204 -45.03 38.17 -78.89
N THR A 205 -44.94 38.55 -77.63
CA THR A 205 -46.13 38.71 -76.77
C THR A 205 -45.91 39.81 -75.74
N ALA A 206 -46.08 41.06 -76.17
CA ALA A 206 -46.48 42.15 -75.31
C ALA A 206 -47.72 42.81 -75.96
N PRO A 207 -48.82 43.03 -75.22
CA PRO A 207 -49.99 43.70 -75.78
C PRO A 207 -49.64 45.15 -76.18
N PRO A 208 -50.23 45.69 -77.26
CA PRO A 208 -49.95 47.04 -77.69
C PRO A 208 -50.35 48.05 -76.58
N PRO A 209 -49.49 49.02 -76.25
CA PRO A 209 -49.82 50.04 -75.26
C PRO A 209 -51.04 50.83 -75.71
N ARG A 210 -51.99 51.06 -74.79
CA ARG A 210 -53.22 51.80 -75.07
C ARG A 210 -52.88 53.21 -75.57
N PRO A 211 -53.48 53.68 -76.68
CA PRO A 211 -53.24 55.03 -77.18
C PRO A 211 -53.59 56.06 -76.08
N GLY A 212 -52.66 56.98 -75.81
CA GLY A 212 -52.80 58.01 -74.77
C GLY A 212 -52.11 57.72 -73.43
N ALA A 213 -51.66 56.49 -73.16
CA ALA A 213 -51.02 56.12 -71.90
C ALA A 213 -49.72 56.91 -71.63
N ALA A 214 -48.88 57.10 -72.66
CA ALA A 214 -47.64 57.87 -72.55
C ALA A 214 -47.88 59.37 -72.27
N GLY A 215 -48.96 59.93 -72.83
CA GLY A 215 -49.35 61.32 -72.59
C GLY A 215 -49.84 61.54 -71.16
N LEU A 216 -50.61 60.58 -70.64
CA LEU A 216 -51.09 60.59 -69.25
C LEU A 216 -49.93 60.47 -68.25
N GLU A 217 -48.95 59.61 -68.53
CA GLU A 217 -47.77 59.46 -67.69
C GLU A 217 -46.90 60.73 -67.70
N MET A 218 -46.73 61.37 -68.86
CA MET A 218 -46.05 62.66 -68.95
C MET A 218 -46.81 63.79 -68.25
N ALA A 219 -48.15 63.80 -68.30
CA ALA A 219 -48.96 64.80 -67.61
C ALA A 219 -48.88 64.64 -66.09
N ARG A 220 -48.83 63.39 -65.58
CA ARG A 220 -48.55 63.09 -64.17
C ARG A 220 -47.16 63.56 -63.73
N ARG A 221 -46.12 63.24 -64.52
CA ARG A 221 -44.74 63.69 -64.23
C ARG A 221 -44.58 65.21 -64.23
N ARG A 222 -45.42 65.91 -65.00
CA ARG A 222 -45.42 67.38 -65.09
C ARG A 222 -46.36 68.05 -64.08
N GLY A 223 -47.04 67.28 -63.22
CA GLY A 223 -47.96 67.82 -62.20
C GLY A 223 -49.23 68.48 -62.78
N LEU A 224 -49.56 68.19 -64.05
CA LEU A 224 -50.72 68.75 -64.75
C LEU A 224 -52.03 67.99 -64.46
N VAL A 225 -51.91 66.83 -63.81
CA VAL A 225 -53.04 66.02 -63.34
C VAL A 225 -52.85 65.81 -61.84
N THR A 226 -53.70 66.41 -61.04
CA THR A 226 -53.81 66.12 -59.60
C THR A 226 -54.63 64.85 -59.44
N GLU A 227 -54.15 63.87 -58.66
CA GLU A 227 -54.92 62.67 -58.33
C GLU A 227 -56.09 63.06 -57.41
N SER A 228 -57.17 63.57 -58.00
CA SER A 228 -58.43 63.77 -57.28
C SER A 228 -59.17 62.43 -57.22
N GLY A 229 -59.00 61.75 -56.09
CA GLY A 229 -60.05 61.00 -55.41
C GLY A 229 -60.26 59.56 -55.86
N ASP A 230 -59.74 58.64 -55.03
CA ASP A 230 -60.46 57.42 -54.68
C ASP A 230 -61.91 57.77 -54.31
N ALA A 231 -62.86 57.30 -55.12
CA ALA A 231 -64.26 57.22 -54.75
C ALA A 231 -64.91 56.06 -55.51
N ARG A 232 -65.02 54.93 -54.79
CA ARG A 232 -66.02 53.84 -54.90
C ARG A 232 -66.17 53.11 -56.23
#